data_AF-A0A1I3NW78-F1
#
_entry.id   AF-A0A1I3NW78-F1
#
_cell.length_a   1.000
_cell.length_b   1.000
_cell.length_c   1.000
_cell.angle_alpha   90.00
_cell.angle_beta   90.00
_cell.angle_gamma   90.00
#
_symmetry.space_group_name_H-M   'P 1'
#
loop_
_entity.id
_entity.type
_entity.pdbx_description
1 polymer ?
#
loop_
_entity_poly.entity_id
_entity_poly.type
_entity_poly.pdbx_seq_one_letter_code
_entity_poly.pdbx_strand_id
1 'polypeptide(L)'
;MSMHLIYVAGPYRGPDRAAIVRNIAGARAVAIHAAEQGWFPVCPHLNTAHMEEDLPFPDDYWLAGTMLLMEQCAAVVLVPGWQNSTGTLAEVARAKQLGIPVFTNHKVLCFADEFRAPATPTSRPAPGSR
;
A
#
# COMPACT_ATOMS: atom_id res chain seq x y z
N MET A 1 -20.26 -7.12 8.72
CA MET A 1 -19.58 -6.00 8.04
C MET A 1 -18.47 -6.61 7.19
N SER A 2 -18.40 -6.29 5.90
CA SER A 2 -17.25 -6.68 5.06
C SER A 2 -16.10 -5.72 5.35
N MET A 3 -14.91 -6.27 5.61
CA MET A 3 -13.70 -5.49 5.91
C MET A 3 -12.85 -5.39 4.64
N HIS A 4 -12.47 -4.17 4.26
CA HIS A 4 -11.63 -3.93 3.09
C HIS A 4 -10.20 -3.61 3.53
N LEU A 5 -9.22 -4.32 2.95
CA LEU A 5 -7.81 -4.00 3.10
C LEU A 5 -7.46 -2.76 2.30
N ILE A 6 -6.72 -1.83 2.90
CA ILE A 6 -6.14 -0.69 2.18
C ILE A 6 -4.64 -0.63 2.37
N TYR A 7 -3.92 -0.48 1.27
CA TYR A 7 -2.47 -0.39 1.29
C TYR A 7 -2.00 1.05 1.53
N VAL A 8 -1.11 1.27 2.49
CA VAL A 8 -0.55 2.60 2.80
C VAL A 8 0.82 2.74 2.13
N ALA A 9 0.87 3.49 1.02
CA ALA A 9 2.07 3.62 0.20
C ALA A 9 2.76 4.98 0.41
N GLY A 10 4.08 4.96 0.61
CA GLY A 10 4.86 6.17 0.88
C GLY A 10 6.36 5.91 0.96
N PRO A 11 7.19 6.96 1.06
CA PRO A 11 8.63 6.78 1.27
C PRO A 11 8.87 6.03 2.58
N TYR A 12 9.66 4.96 2.52
CA TYR A 12 10.25 4.31 3.71
C TYR A 12 11.69 4.78 3.90
N ARG A 13 12.50 4.61 2.84
CA ARG A 13 13.91 5.00 2.79
C ARG A 13 14.09 6.52 2.98
N GLY A 14 15.22 6.90 3.57
CA GLY A 14 15.62 8.29 3.74
C GLY A 14 17.15 8.41 3.81
N PRO A 15 17.70 9.64 3.76
CA PRO A 15 19.14 9.87 3.79
C PRO A 15 19.80 9.48 5.13
N ASP A 16 19.02 9.35 6.20
CA ASP A 16 19.48 8.98 7.54
C ASP A 16 18.36 8.28 8.34
N ARG A 17 18.73 7.72 9.50
CA ARG A 17 17.79 7.05 10.42
C ARG A 17 16.64 7.99 10.84
N ALA A 18 16.93 9.27 11.07
CA ALA A 18 15.91 10.22 11.51
C ALA A 18 14.84 10.45 10.41
N ALA A 19 15.23 10.43 9.14
CA ALA A 19 14.34 10.50 8.00
C ALA A 19 13.47 9.23 7.89
N ILE A 20 14.05 8.05 8.10
CA ILE A 20 13.28 6.78 8.15
C ILE A 20 12.24 6.84 9.28
N VAL A 21 12.61 7.29 10.48
CA VAL A 21 11.66 7.45 11.59
C VAL A 21 10.54 8.44 11.25
N ARG A 22 10.85 9.58 10.62
CA ARG A 22 9.82 10.54 10.18
C ARG A 22 8.89 9.95 9.13
N ASN A 23 9.44 9.18 8.19
CA ASN A 23 8.67 8.48 7.17
C ASN A 23 7.70 7.46 7.79
N ILE A 24 8.19 6.63 8.71
CA ILE A 24 7.37 5.64 9.44
C ILE A 24 6.26 6.36 10.23
N ALA A 25 6.57 7.46 10.92
CA ALA A 25 5.58 8.23 11.66
C ALA A 25 4.50 8.84 10.73
N GLY A 26 4.89 9.35 9.56
CA GLY A 26 3.96 9.85 8.55
C GLY A 26 3.04 8.77 8.00
N ALA A 27 3.59 7.61 7.66
CA ALA A 27 2.81 6.45 7.22
C ALA A 27 1.86 5.95 8.32
N ARG A 28 2.31 5.92 9.58
CA ARG A 28 1.48 5.58 10.73
C ARG A 28 0.27 6.50 10.88
N ALA A 29 0.45 7.81 10.71
CA ALA A 29 -0.65 8.77 10.79
C ALA A 29 -1.73 8.49 9.73
N VAL A 30 -1.30 8.19 8.49
CA VAL A 30 -2.23 7.81 7.40
C VAL A 30 -2.91 6.47 7.69
N ALA A 31 -2.19 5.47 8.21
CA ALA A 31 -2.75 4.17 8.57
C ALA A 31 -3.83 4.28 9.66
N ILE A 32 -3.60 5.13 10.69
CA ILE A 32 -4.59 5.42 11.73
C ILE A 32 -5.83 6.07 11.11
N HIS A 33 -5.65 7.07 10.26
CA HIS A 33 -6.77 7.73 9.60
C HIS A 33 -7.60 6.78 8.73
N ALA A 34 -6.94 5.86 8.02
CA ALA A 34 -7.64 4.84 7.25
C ALA A 34 -8.46 3.89 8.15
N ALA A 35 -7.91 3.51 9.31
CA ALA A 35 -8.63 2.70 10.29
C ALA A 35 -9.84 3.43 10.88
N GLU A 36 -9.72 4.74 11.15
CA GLU A 36 -10.84 5.59 11.58
C GLU A 36 -11.98 5.64 10.54
N GLN A 37 -11.66 5.45 9.26
CA GLN A 37 -12.62 5.37 8.16
C GLN A 37 -13.15 3.94 7.90
N GLY A 38 -12.85 2.97 8.78
CA GLY A 38 -13.35 1.60 8.70
C GLY A 38 -12.55 0.67 7.79
N TRP A 39 -11.44 1.13 7.21
CA TRP A 39 -10.53 0.26 6.47
C TRP A 39 -9.64 -0.54 7.42
N PHE A 40 -9.16 -1.70 6.97
CA PHE A 40 -8.06 -2.38 7.66
C PHE A 40 -6.73 -2.04 6.96
N PRO A 41 -5.84 -1.26 7.60
CA PRO A 41 -4.63 -0.79 6.95
C PRO A 41 -3.57 -1.90 6.84
N VAL A 42 -2.99 -2.03 5.66
CA VAL A 42 -1.75 -2.76 5.40
C VAL A 42 -0.65 -1.73 5.20
N CYS A 43 0.21 -1.56 6.21
CA CYS A 43 1.22 -0.51 6.23
C CYS A 43 2.63 -1.13 6.26
N PRO A 44 3.33 -1.25 5.11
CA PRO A 44 4.65 -1.87 5.06
C PRO A 44 5.65 -1.17 5.99
N HIS A 45 5.55 0.15 6.16
CA HIS A 45 6.39 0.93 7.07
C HIS A 45 6.31 0.48 8.53
N LEU A 46 5.17 -0.09 8.94
CA LEU A 46 4.96 -0.61 10.29
C LEU A 46 5.16 -2.12 10.35
N ASN A 47 4.79 -2.85 9.29
CA ASN A 47 4.90 -4.31 9.23
C ASN A 47 6.35 -4.76 9.31
N THR A 48 7.27 -4.02 8.70
CA THR A 48 8.70 -4.37 8.60
C THR A 48 9.62 -3.28 9.15
N ALA A 49 9.11 -2.41 10.03
CA ALA A 49 9.86 -1.29 10.58
C ALA A 49 11.22 -1.74 11.16
N HIS A 50 12.30 -1.17 10.64
CA HIS A 50 13.68 -1.40 11.08
C HIS A 50 14.20 -2.84 10.94
N MET A 51 13.47 -3.76 10.31
CA MET A 51 13.91 -5.15 10.17
C MET A 51 15.15 -5.28 9.28
N GLU A 52 15.40 -4.32 8.39
CA GLU A 52 16.60 -4.24 7.55
C GLU A 52 17.89 -4.06 8.36
N GLU A 53 17.79 -3.64 9.63
CA GLU A 53 18.93 -3.50 10.54
C GLU A 53 19.38 -4.87 11.08
N ASP A 54 18.46 -5.82 11.16
CA ASP A 54 18.68 -7.15 11.74
C ASP A 54 18.83 -8.24 10.66
N LEU A 55 18.33 -7.99 9.44
CA LEU A 55 18.23 -8.97 8.37
C LEU A 55 19.01 -8.53 7.12
N PRO A 56 19.96 -9.33 6.61
CA PRO A 56 20.80 -8.97 5.47
C PRO A 56 20.10 -9.19 4.12
N PHE A 57 18.78 -8.94 4.05
CA PHE A 57 18.03 -9.11 2.82
C PHE A 57 18.20 -7.91 1.88
N PRO A 58 18.36 -8.15 0.58
CA PRO A 58 18.49 -7.07 -0.40
C PRO A 58 17.16 -6.29 -0.53
N ASP A 59 17.26 -5.07 -1.06
CA ASP A 59 16.09 -4.19 -1.29
C ASP A 59 14.95 -4.87 -2.07
N ASP A 60 15.29 -5.68 -3.06
CA ASP A 60 14.32 -6.38 -3.92
C ASP A 60 13.43 -7.37 -3.14
N TYR A 61 13.93 -7.94 -2.04
CA TYR A 61 13.14 -8.80 -1.16
C TYR A 61 11.95 -8.02 -0.57
N TRP A 62 12.24 -6.83 -0.02
CA TRP A 62 11.24 -5.97 0.59
C TRP A 62 10.28 -5.42 -0.46
N LEU A 63 10.80 -4.96 -1.61
CA LEU A 63 9.98 -4.44 -2.70
C LEU A 63 9.03 -5.51 -3.26
N ALA A 64 9.49 -6.75 -3.43
CA ALA A 64 8.65 -7.85 -3.88
C ALA A 64 7.55 -8.18 -2.86
N GLY A 65 7.90 -8.32 -1.57
CA GLY A 65 6.93 -8.64 -0.53
C GLY A 65 5.87 -7.54 -0.34
N THR A 66 6.29 -6.28 -0.37
CA THR A 66 5.41 -5.12 -0.22
C THR A 66 4.50 -4.93 -1.43
N MET A 67 4.98 -5.23 -2.65
CA MET A 67 4.15 -5.28 -3.85
C MET A 67 3.09 -6.37 -3.75
N LEU A 68 3.45 -7.59 -3.32
CA LEU A 68 2.49 -8.69 -3.13
C LEU A 68 1.38 -8.30 -2.15
N LEU A 69 1.73 -7.64 -1.04
CA LEU A 69 0.73 -7.12 -0.08
C LEU A 69 -0.19 -6.08 -0.72
N MET A 70 0.35 -5.17 -1.54
CA MET A 70 -0.44 -4.15 -2.23
C MET A 70 -1.46 -4.78 -3.19
N GLU A 71 -1.06 -5.80 -3.95
CA GLU A 71 -1.94 -6.49 -4.90
C GLU A 71 -3.14 -7.20 -4.23
N GLN A 72 -3.04 -7.52 -2.93
CA GLN A 72 -4.16 -8.10 -2.15
C GLN A 72 -5.12 -7.04 -1.61
N CYS A 73 -4.77 -5.76 -1.68
CA CYS A 73 -5.57 -4.68 -1.11
C CYS A 73 -6.66 -4.22 -2.08
N ALA A 74 -7.79 -3.79 -1.52
CA ALA A 74 -8.91 -3.28 -2.30
C ALA A 74 -8.63 -1.88 -2.88
N ALA A 75 -7.74 -1.12 -2.23
CA ALA A 75 -7.30 0.21 -2.65
C ALA A 75 -5.90 0.54 -2.08
N VAL A 76 -5.32 1.62 -2.60
CA VAL A 76 -4.06 2.22 -2.11
C VAL A 76 -4.34 3.65 -1.63
N VAL A 77 -3.76 4.06 -0.50
CA VAL A 77 -3.72 5.47 -0.06
C VAL A 77 -2.28 5.95 0.04
N LEU A 78 -2.01 7.15 -0.49
CA LEU A 78 -0.66 7.71 -0.56
C LEU A 78 -0.33 8.61 0.63
N VAL A 79 0.90 8.47 1.13
CA VAL A 79 1.49 9.27 2.22
C VAL A 79 2.20 10.51 1.63
N PRO A 80 2.22 11.67 2.32
CA PRO A 80 2.98 12.83 1.86
C PRO A 80 4.43 12.50 1.47
N GLY A 81 4.90 13.07 0.37
CA GLY A 81 6.24 12.80 -0.17
C GLY A 81 6.34 11.57 -1.08
N TRP A 82 5.24 10.86 -1.34
CA TRP A 82 5.20 9.68 -2.21
C TRP A 82 5.78 9.92 -3.61
N GLN A 83 5.70 11.16 -4.13
CA GLN A 83 6.20 11.51 -5.46
C GLN A 83 7.70 11.29 -5.60
N ASN A 84 8.44 11.30 -4.48
CA ASN A 84 9.89 11.11 -4.45
C ASN A 84 10.29 9.66 -4.11
N SER A 85 9.31 8.76 -3.92
CA SER A 85 9.54 7.36 -3.56
C SER A 85 9.46 6.48 -4.80
N THR A 86 10.59 5.97 -5.28
CA THR A 86 10.64 5.05 -6.43
C THR A 86 9.81 3.79 -6.21
N GLY A 87 9.83 3.23 -4.99
CA GLY A 87 9.00 2.09 -4.62
C GLY A 87 7.51 2.40 -4.71
N THR A 88 7.09 3.55 -4.17
CA THR A 88 5.68 3.98 -4.23
C THR A 88 5.23 4.29 -5.65
N LEU A 89 6.08 4.87 -6.48
CA LEU A 89 5.77 5.07 -7.90
C LEU A 89 5.54 3.75 -8.63
N ALA A 90 6.32 2.71 -8.32
CA ALA A 90 6.12 1.37 -8.86
C ALA A 90 4.80 0.74 -8.38
N GLU A 91 4.48 0.85 -7.08
CA GLU A 91 3.22 0.40 -6.49
C GLU A 91 2.02 1.10 -7.16
N VAL A 92 2.07 2.41 -7.35
CA VAL A 92 1.02 3.19 -8.04
C VAL A 92 0.86 2.75 -9.49
N ALA A 93 1.97 2.54 -10.21
CA ALA A 93 1.92 2.05 -11.58
C ALA A 93 1.27 0.66 -11.65
N ARG A 94 1.61 -0.23 -10.72
CA ARG A 94 1.04 -1.58 -10.64
C ARG A 94 -0.44 -1.58 -10.24
N ALA A 95 -0.81 -0.80 -9.23
CA ALA A 95 -2.21 -0.63 -8.82
C ALA A 95 -3.08 -0.18 -10.01
N LYS A 96 -2.59 0.79 -10.80
CA LYS A 96 -3.27 1.25 -12.02
C LYS A 96 -3.41 0.15 -13.07
N GLN A 97 -2.38 -0.67 -13.28
CA GLN A 97 -2.44 -1.81 -14.22
C GLN A 97 -3.51 -2.83 -13.80
N LEU A 98 -3.66 -3.06 -12.50
CA LEU A 98 -4.63 -4.01 -11.94
C LEU A 98 -6.03 -3.42 -11.75
N GLY A 99 -6.23 -2.13 -12.01
CA GLY A 99 -7.48 -1.43 -11.74
C GLY A 99 -7.76 -1.22 -10.25
N ILE A 100 -6.74 -1.32 -9.39
CA ILE A 100 -6.85 -1.03 -7.96
C ILE A 100 -6.90 0.51 -7.78
N PRO A 101 -7.94 1.07 -7.14
CA PRO A 101 -8.06 2.51 -6.91
C PRO A 101 -6.92 3.07 -6.05
N VAL A 102 -6.45 4.27 -6.39
CA VAL A 102 -5.38 4.97 -5.66
C VAL A 102 -5.89 6.33 -5.18
N PHE A 103 -5.95 6.52 -3.87
CA PHE A 103 -6.26 7.78 -3.20
C PHE A 103 -4.99 8.60 -2.99
N THR A 104 -4.90 9.78 -3.59
CA THR A 104 -3.67 10.59 -3.61
C THR A 104 -3.23 11.14 -2.25
N ASN A 105 -4.13 11.14 -1.26
CA ASN A 105 -3.85 11.45 0.13
C ASN A 105 -5.02 10.97 1.01
N HIS A 106 -4.82 10.99 2.33
CA HIS A 106 -5.81 10.55 3.31
C HIS A 106 -7.10 11.41 3.34
N LYS A 107 -7.05 12.68 2.92
CA LYS A 107 -8.22 13.60 2.99
C LYS A 107 -9.29 13.29 1.95
N VAL A 108 -8.92 12.58 0.88
CA VAL A 108 -9.86 12.15 -0.18
C VAL A 108 -10.24 10.68 -0.05
N LEU A 109 -9.77 10.01 1.01
CA LEU A 109 -10.17 8.64 1.30
C LEU A 109 -11.65 8.66 1.74
N CYS A 110 -12.46 7.79 1.13
CA CYS A 110 -13.86 7.60 1.53
C CYS A 110 -13.98 6.55 2.63
N PHE A 111 -15.12 6.52 3.32
CA PHE A 111 -15.39 5.45 4.26
C PHE A 111 -15.42 4.08 3.57
N ALA A 112 -14.98 3.04 4.27
CA ALA A 112 -14.87 1.69 3.71
C ALA A 112 -16.23 1.08 3.32
N ASP A 113 -17.34 1.50 3.95
CA ASP A 113 -18.70 1.06 3.64
C ASP A 113 -19.30 1.78 2.42
N GLU A 114 -18.81 2.96 2.08
CA GLU A 114 -19.10 3.68 0.84
C GLU A 114 -18.29 3.17 -0.34
N PHE A 115 -17.15 2.52 -0.08
CA PHE A 115 -16.28 2.00 -1.12
C PHE A 115 -17.01 0.95 -1.97
N ARG A 116 -16.87 1.08 -3.29
CA ARG A 116 -17.34 0.10 -4.27
C ARG A 116 -16.14 -0.35 -5.07
N ALA A 117 -15.74 -1.61 -4.86
CA ALA A 117 -14.65 -2.18 -5.63
C ALA A 117 -15.00 -2.08 -7.13
N PRO A 118 -14.06 -1.64 -7.98
CA PRO A 118 -14.27 -1.71 -9.41
C PRO A 118 -14.53 -3.17 -9.80
N ALA A 119 -15.46 -3.39 -10.73
CA ALA A 119 -15.76 -4.73 -11.20
C ALA A 119 -14.47 -5.41 -11.66
N THR A 120 -14.07 -6.49 -10.99
CA THR A 120 -12.89 -7.25 -11.39
C THR A 120 -13.09 -7.69 -12.84
N PRO A 121 -12.18 -7.38 -13.77
CA PRO A 121 -12.21 -7.97 -15.09
C PRO A 121 -12.19 -9.48 -14.89
N THR A 122 -13.25 -10.17 -15.27
CA THR A 122 -13.35 -11.62 -15.13
C THR A 122 -12.34 -12.28 -16.06
N SER A 123 -11.09 -12.42 -15.63
CA SER A 123 -10.12 -13.31 -16.27
C SER A 123 -10.17 -14.66 -15.58
N ARG A 124 -11.27 -15.38 -15.77
CA ARG A 124 -11.25 -16.83 -15.58
C ARG A 124 -11.08 -17.45 -16.96
N PRO A 125 -9.93 -18.05 -17.31
CA PRO A 125 -9.91 -18.94 -18.46
C PRO A 125 -10.87 -20.09 -18.16
N ALA A 126 -11.73 -20.40 -19.13
CA ALA A 126 -12.60 -21.56 -19.04
C ALA A 126 -11.73 -22.81 -18.80
N PRO A 127 -12.08 -23.68 -17.84
CA PRO A 127 -11.40 -24.97 -17.76
C PRO A 127 -11.83 -25.79 -18.97
N GLY A 128 -10.92 -25.94 -19.93
CA GLY A 128 -11.01 -26.93 -21.00
C GLY A 128 -11.46 -26.39 -22.36
N SER A 129 -10.49 -26.24 -23.25
CA SER A 129 -10.66 -26.73 -24.63
C SER A 129 -9.49 -27.68 -24.90
N ARG A 130 -9.84 -28.84 -25.42
CA ARG A 130 -9.03 -30.06 -25.59
C ARG A 130 -7.75 -29.85 -26.39
#